data_AF-A0A844HXF7-F1
#
_entry.id   AF-A0A844HXF7-F1
#
_cell.length_a   1.000
_cell.length_b   1.000
_cell.length_c   1.000
_cell.angle_alpha   90.00
_cell.angle_beta   90.00
_cell.angle_gamma   90.00
#
_symmetry.space_group_name_H-M   'P 1'
#
loop_
_entity.id
_entity.type
_entity.pdbx_description
1 polymer ?
#
loop_
_entity_poly.entity_id
_entity_poly.type
_entity_poly.pdbx_seq_one_letter_code
_entity_poly.pdbx_strand_id
1 'polypeptide(L)'
;MGSTMKKVISESSGALGDIGTLLPLTLGAIGVAGLAPVPVLLGFAVFYIVTGLYYRLPVPVQPMKAVAALLLTTQVSAQSLIASGVLIGAILLLLGSTGWINRAARLVPGSVLSGLQLGLGLLLASMSLELMATSLPLGLVVLGLLVVTLKLFPSWPAALMGLALAMVLGALLGSPGLPLPADPAIFSMPTLPSMDEWQQGFSILVLPQLALTITNAIVLTALVVGDYFGDQSHRVSPARLSVTTGLANLFLVPFGALPMCHGAGGVAAHYRFGARTGLAPVLLGAGLLLVAIVPGGLSFIAAVPAAGLGALLMVAAVELGLTKRLWTAKPSCWPVIGITALITFWADPFFGFLVGVAAETFRSAWLRGRFSGAHQD
;
A
#
# COMPACT_ATOMS: atom_id res chain seq x y z
N MET A 1 4.70 10.46 37.74
CA MET A 1 4.43 9.12 37.15
C MET A 1 3.33 9.10 36.08
N GLY A 2 2.45 10.10 35.96
CA GLY A 2 1.30 10.05 35.03
C GLY A 2 1.51 10.47 33.56
N SER A 3 2.52 11.27 33.22
CA SER A 3 2.70 11.77 31.84
C SER A 3 3.43 10.78 30.93
N THR A 4 4.48 10.10 31.42
CA THR A 4 5.24 9.13 30.64
C THR A 4 4.41 7.91 30.29
N MET A 5 3.62 7.37 31.22
CA MET A 5 2.75 6.22 30.96
C MET A 5 1.66 6.55 29.94
N LYS A 6 1.03 7.73 30.04
CA LYS A 6 0.06 8.21 29.04
C LYS A 6 0.69 8.31 27.66
N LYS A 7 1.92 8.80 27.57
CA LYS A 7 2.66 8.89 26.31
C LYS A 7 2.94 7.52 25.72
N VAL A 8 3.41 6.55 26.52
CA VAL A 8 3.65 5.18 26.06
C VAL A 8 2.36 4.54 25.54
N ILE A 9 1.26 4.63 26.29
CA ILE A 9 -0.05 4.08 25.85
C ILE A 9 -0.50 4.71 24.53
N SER A 10 -0.36 6.03 24.38
CA SER A 10 -0.72 6.76 23.17
C SER A 10 0.13 6.33 21.97
N GLU A 11 1.43 6.10 22.16
CA GLU A 11 2.33 5.62 21.11
C GLU A 11 2.10 4.14 20.78
N SER A 12 1.77 3.30 21.77
CA SER A 12 1.40 1.90 21.55
C SER A 12 0.09 1.77 20.79
N SER A 13 -0.94 2.55 21.15
CA SER A 13 -2.19 2.62 20.39
C SER A 13 -1.93 3.18 18.99
N GLY A 14 -1.15 4.25 18.91
CA GLY A 14 -0.66 4.87 17.69
C GLY A 14 0.00 3.88 16.73
N ALA A 15 0.85 2.97 17.22
CA ALA A 15 1.49 1.94 16.44
C ALA A 15 0.49 1.03 15.70
N LEU A 16 -0.69 0.79 16.28
CA LEU A 16 -1.74 -0.01 15.65
C LEU A 16 -2.45 0.72 14.50
N GLY A 17 -2.22 2.02 14.33
CA GLY A 17 -2.89 2.82 13.30
C GLY A 17 -2.64 2.32 11.88
N ASP A 18 -1.40 1.91 11.56
CA ASP A 18 -1.04 1.50 10.19
C ASP A 18 -1.41 0.04 9.85
N ILE A 19 -1.77 -0.75 10.87
CA ILE A 19 -2.12 -2.16 10.73
C ILE A 19 -3.25 -2.38 9.72
N GLY A 20 -4.17 -1.41 9.59
CA GLY A 20 -5.29 -1.49 8.66
C GLY A 20 -4.90 -1.58 7.18
N THR A 21 -3.75 -1.01 6.81
CA THR A 21 -3.22 -1.13 5.44
C THR A 21 -2.13 -2.21 5.38
N LEU A 22 -1.31 -2.32 6.42
CA LEU A 22 -0.19 -3.26 6.47
C LEU A 22 -0.65 -4.72 6.46
N LEU A 23 -1.54 -5.12 7.38
CA LEU A 23 -1.90 -6.55 7.54
C LEU A 23 -2.59 -7.15 6.33
N PRO A 24 -3.64 -6.53 5.74
CA PRO A 24 -4.36 -7.18 4.64
C PRO A 24 -3.44 -7.47 3.46
N LEU A 25 -2.62 -6.49 3.06
CA LEU A 25 -1.73 -6.61 1.91
C LEU A 25 -0.54 -7.54 2.18
N THR A 26 0.04 -7.54 3.39
CA THR A 26 1.14 -8.47 3.73
C THR A 26 0.65 -9.92 3.88
N LEU A 27 -0.50 -10.13 4.53
CA LEU A 27 -1.12 -11.45 4.64
C LEU A 27 -1.53 -12.00 3.26
N GLY A 28 -2.05 -11.15 2.38
CA GLY A 28 -2.29 -11.51 0.99
C GLY A 28 -1.00 -11.91 0.27
N ALA A 29 0.04 -11.09 0.35
CA ALA A 29 1.33 -11.38 -0.26
C ALA A 29 1.90 -12.75 0.18
N ILE A 30 1.76 -13.09 1.45
CA ILE A 30 2.26 -14.35 2.02
C ILE A 30 1.34 -15.53 1.66
N GLY A 31 0.06 -15.44 2.00
CA GLY A 31 -0.87 -16.56 1.94
C GLY A 31 -1.56 -16.77 0.59
N VAL A 32 -1.56 -15.76 -0.29
CA VAL A 32 -2.17 -15.85 -1.63
C VAL A 32 -1.09 -15.84 -2.71
N ALA A 33 -0.15 -14.89 -2.64
CA ALA A 33 0.94 -14.81 -3.62
C ALA A 33 2.16 -15.68 -3.29
N GLY A 34 2.16 -16.36 -2.14
CA GLY A 34 3.18 -17.34 -1.77
C GLY A 34 4.53 -16.74 -1.37
N LEU A 35 4.60 -15.46 -1.00
CA LEU A 35 5.85 -14.88 -0.50
C LEU A 35 6.26 -15.49 0.84
N ALA A 36 7.56 -15.65 1.04
CA ALA A 36 8.10 -16.13 2.30
C ALA A 36 7.77 -15.13 3.44
N PRO A 37 7.14 -15.57 4.54
CA PRO A 37 6.69 -14.68 5.61
C PRO A 37 7.85 -13.97 6.31
N VAL A 38 8.96 -14.66 6.54
CA VAL A 38 10.08 -14.12 7.33
C VAL A 38 10.75 -12.93 6.65
N PRO A 39 11.20 -13.01 5.37
CA PRO A 39 11.73 -11.85 4.65
C PRO A 39 10.78 -10.65 4.58
N VAL A 40 9.49 -10.90 4.36
CA VAL A 40 8.47 -9.84 4.32
C VAL A 40 8.41 -9.13 5.67
N LEU A 41 8.19 -9.87 6.76
CA LEU A 41 8.08 -9.30 8.10
C LEU A 41 9.37 -8.61 8.56
N LEU A 42 10.55 -9.21 8.29
CA LEU A 42 11.84 -8.62 8.61
C LEU A 42 12.10 -7.33 7.83
N GLY A 43 11.77 -7.30 6.53
CA GLY A 43 11.90 -6.11 5.70
C GLY A 43 11.07 -4.94 6.25
N PHE A 44 9.80 -5.19 6.56
CA PHE A 44 8.95 -4.19 7.21
C PHE A 44 9.47 -3.80 8.59
N ALA A 45 9.89 -4.76 9.42
CA ALA A 45 10.41 -4.49 10.75
C ALA A 45 11.62 -3.56 10.74
N VAL A 46 12.63 -3.87 9.91
CA VAL A 46 13.84 -3.06 9.75
C VAL A 46 13.48 -1.67 9.27
N PHE A 47 12.66 -1.57 8.23
CA PHE A 47 12.33 -0.27 7.66
C PHE A 47 11.49 0.57 8.65
N TYR A 48 10.58 -0.03 9.40
CA TYR A 48 9.82 0.64 10.46
C TYR A 48 10.72 1.21 11.56
N ILE A 49 11.63 0.39 12.08
CA ILE A 49 12.56 0.79 13.14
C ILE A 49 13.45 1.94 12.65
N VAL A 50 14.06 1.80 11.47
CA VAL A 50 14.90 2.84 10.87
C VAL A 50 14.10 4.12 10.63
N THR A 51 12.88 4.03 10.11
CA THR A 51 12.00 5.16 9.85
C THR A 51 11.67 5.92 11.12
N GLY A 52 11.28 5.21 12.19
CA GLY A 52 10.97 5.82 13.48
C GLY A 52 12.18 6.51 14.11
N LEU A 53 13.36 5.91 14.03
CA LEU A 53 14.61 6.50 14.54
C LEU A 53 15.10 7.70 13.71
N TYR A 54 14.95 7.62 12.38
CA TYR A 54 15.41 8.64 11.45
C TYR A 54 14.53 9.89 11.45
N TYR A 55 13.23 9.74 11.22
CA TYR A 55 12.30 10.87 11.14
C TYR A 55 11.89 11.39 12.51
N ARG A 56 11.90 10.53 13.54
CA ARG A 56 11.41 10.82 14.91
C ARG A 56 9.95 11.29 14.97
N LEU A 57 9.21 11.04 13.89
CA LEU A 57 7.78 11.29 13.73
C LEU A 57 7.11 9.97 13.32
N PRO A 58 5.80 9.82 13.50
CA PRO A 58 5.10 8.58 13.21
C PRO A 58 4.84 8.45 11.70
N VAL A 59 5.93 8.35 10.94
CA VAL A 59 5.91 8.08 9.50
C VAL A 59 5.73 6.57 9.32
N PRO A 60 4.70 6.11 8.61
CA PRO A 60 4.40 4.69 8.44
C PRO A 60 5.31 4.05 7.40
N VAL A 61 5.32 2.72 7.38
CA VAL A 61 5.90 1.90 6.31
C VAL A 61 4.83 0.94 5.83
N GLN A 62 4.40 1.11 4.58
CA GLN A 62 3.26 0.42 4.00
C GLN A 62 3.67 -0.40 2.77
N PRO A 63 2.99 -1.52 2.50
CA PRO A 63 3.08 -2.20 1.21
C PRO A 63 2.71 -1.24 0.09
N MET A 64 3.48 -1.30 -0.99
CA MET A 64 3.20 -0.57 -2.21
C MET A 64 1.86 -1.03 -2.81
N LYS A 65 0.81 -0.22 -2.68
CA LYS A 65 -0.58 -0.65 -2.99
C LYS A 65 -0.78 -1.18 -4.42
N ALA A 66 -0.17 -0.58 -5.45
CA ALA A 66 -0.32 -1.10 -6.81
C ALA A 66 0.45 -2.40 -7.00
N VAL A 67 1.66 -2.49 -6.47
CA VAL A 67 2.46 -3.73 -6.46
C VAL A 67 1.70 -4.85 -5.75
N ALA A 68 1.16 -4.59 -4.57
CA ALA A 68 0.41 -5.58 -3.81
C ALA A 68 -0.89 -5.98 -4.54
N ALA A 69 -1.62 -5.04 -5.13
CA ALA A 69 -2.80 -5.36 -5.93
C ALA A 69 -2.44 -6.29 -7.11
N LEU A 70 -1.41 -5.94 -7.87
CA LEU A 70 -0.98 -6.71 -9.04
C LEU A 70 -0.40 -8.07 -8.66
N LEU A 71 0.42 -8.13 -7.62
CA LEU A 71 0.94 -9.39 -7.08
C LEU A 71 -0.19 -10.36 -6.69
N LEU A 72 -1.33 -9.83 -6.23
CA LEU A 72 -2.49 -10.63 -5.83
C LEU A 72 -3.41 -11.01 -6.99
N THR A 73 -3.39 -10.27 -8.10
CA THR A 73 -4.39 -10.41 -9.17
C THR A 73 -3.80 -10.88 -10.49
N THR A 74 -2.49 -10.78 -10.67
CA THR A 74 -1.80 -11.17 -11.91
C THR A 74 -0.65 -12.12 -11.61
N GLN A 75 -0.24 -12.90 -12.61
CA GLN A 75 0.87 -13.85 -12.49
C GLN A 75 2.21 -13.11 -12.56
N VAL A 76 2.59 -12.48 -11.45
CA VAL A 76 3.90 -11.86 -11.24
C VAL A 76 4.82 -12.88 -10.58
N SER A 77 5.97 -13.18 -11.21
CA SER A 77 6.98 -14.03 -10.57
C SER A 77 7.68 -13.31 -9.41
N ALA A 78 8.21 -14.07 -8.46
CA ALA A 78 8.99 -13.51 -7.35
C ALA A 78 10.21 -12.71 -7.85
N GLN A 79 10.83 -13.13 -8.94
CA GLN A 79 11.93 -12.44 -9.59
C GLN A 79 11.49 -11.12 -10.24
N SER A 80 10.33 -11.08 -10.90
CA SER A 80 9.75 -9.84 -11.43
C SER A 80 9.41 -8.86 -10.31
N LEU A 81 8.96 -9.36 -9.15
CA LEU A 81 8.78 -8.56 -7.93
C LEU A 81 10.13 -7.99 -7.45
N ILE A 82 11.18 -8.80 -7.39
CA ILE A 82 12.53 -8.36 -7.02
C ILE A 82 13.04 -7.28 -7.98
N ALA A 83 12.99 -7.55 -9.29
CA ALA A 83 13.39 -6.61 -10.33
C ALA A 83 12.64 -5.28 -10.19
N SER A 84 11.32 -5.32 -9.99
CA SER A 84 10.52 -4.12 -9.81
C SER A 84 10.90 -3.33 -8.56
N GLY A 85 11.14 -3.99 -7.42
CA GLY A 85 11.55 -3.32 -6.19
C GLY A 85 12.93 -2.68 -6.32
N VAL A 86 13.89 -3.35 -6.96
CA VAL A 86 15.21 -2.78 -7.24
C VAL A 86 15.11 -1.57 -8.17
N LEU A 87 14.32 -1.65 -9.26
CA LEU A 87 14.11 -0.53 -10.18
C LEU A 87 13.43 0.66 -9.49
N ILE A 88 12.32 0.42 -8.77
CA ILE A 88 11.63 1.45 -7.99
C ILE A 88 12.60 2.07 -6.99
N GLY A 89 13.37 1.24 -6.29
CA GLY A 89 14.39 1.64 -5.32
C GLY A 89 15.42 2.60 -5.93
N ALA A 90 16.03 2.18 -7.04
CA ALA A 90 17.03 2.96 -7.76
C ALA A 90 16.45 4.29 -8.29
N ILE A 91 15.26 4.25 -8.91
CA ILE A 91 14.61 5.43 -9.47
C ILE A 91 14.27 6.44 -8.38
N LEU A 92 13.70 6.00 -7.26
CA LEU A 92 13.36 6.90 -6.14
C LEU A 92 14.59 7.44 -5.42
N LEU A 93 15.66 6.64 -5.31
CA LEU A 93 16.94 7.10 -4.78
C LEU A 93 17.54 8.21 -5.65
N LEU A 94 17.55 8.03 -6.98
CA LEU A 94 18.02 9.03 -7.94
C LEU A 94 17.15 10.30 -7.92
N LEU A 95 15.83 10.18 -7.98
CA LEU A 95 14.92 11.33 -7.94
C LEU A 95 15.00 12.09 -6.61
N GLY A 96 15.19 11.37 -5.51
CA GLY A 96 15.32 11.95 -4.16
C GLY A 96 16.63 12.70 -3.96
N SER A 97 17.75 12.07 -4.35
CA SER A 97 19.10 12.66 -4.23
C SER A 97 19.34 13.85 -5.16
N THR A 98 18.72 13.86 -6.34
CA THR A 98 18.81 14.98 -7.30
C THR A 98 17.78 16.10 -7.05
N GLY A 99 16.79 15.88 -6.18
CA GLY A 99 15.69 16.83 -5.93
C GLY A 99 14.64 16.92 -7.05
N TRP A 100 14.68 16.01 -8.03
CA TRP A 100 13.74 15.99 -9.17
C TRP A 100 12.34 15.50 -8.82
N ILE A 101 12.14 14.99 -7.60
CA ILE A 101 10.89 14.39 -7.14
C ILE A 101 9.66 15.30 -7.33
N ASN A 102 9.80 16.61 -7.06
CA ASN A 102 8.72 17.58 -7.23
C ASN A 102 8.38 17.84 -8.71
N ARG A 103 9.35 17.67 -9.61
CA ARG A 103 9.11 17.78 -11.06
C ARG A 103 8.40 16.53 -11.57
N ALA A 104 8.86 15.36 -11.15
CA ALA A 104 8.26 14.08 -11.53
C ALA A 104 6.78 13.99 -11.13
N ALA A 105 6.41 14.51 -9.95
CA ALA A 105 5.03 14.55 -9.48
C ALA A 105 4.05 15.29 -10.42
N ARG A 106 4.56 16.21 -11.26
CA ARG A 106 3.73 17.01 -12.20
C ARG A 106 3.56 16.34 -13.56
N LEU A 107 4.25 15.25 -13.83
CA LEU A 107 4.23 14.58 -15.14
C LEU A 107 2.98 13.73 -15.36
N VAL A 108 2.38 13.20 -14.28
CA VAL A 108 1.22 12.31 -14.38
C VAL A 108 -0.07 13.12 -14.14
N PRO A 109 -0.99 13.19 -15.13
CA PRO A 109 -2.24 13.90 -14.95
C PRO A 109 -3.11 13.28 -13.86
N GLY A 110 -3.80 14.12 -13.09
CA GLY A 110 -4.64 13.66 -11.97
C GLY A 110 -5.80 12.75 -12.39
N SER A 111 -6.32 12.92 -13.61
CA SER A 111 -7.37 12.07 -14.20
C SER A 111 -6.84 10.65 -14.46
N VAL A 112 -5.66 10.52 -15.08
CA VAL A 112 -4.99 9.24 -15.33
C VAL A 112 -4.68 8.53 -14.02
N LEU A 113 -4.11 9.26 -13.05
CA LEU A 113 -3.82 8.69 -11.73
C LEU A 113 -5.08 8.17 -11.02
N SER A 114 -6.17 8.92 -11.06
CA SER A 114 -7.44 8.49 -10.44
C SER A 114 -8.02 7.27 -11.14
N GLY A 115 -7.88 7.19 -12.47
CA GLY A 115 -8.29 6.03 -13.25
C GLY A 115 -7.45 4.78 -12.95
N LEU A 116 -6.12 4.91 -12.88
CA LEU A 116 -5.23 3.82 -12.47
C LEU A 116 -5.59 3.29 -11.08
N GLN A 117 -5.77 4.19 -10.12
CA GLN A 117 -6.17 3.83 -8.76
C GLN A 117 -7.52 3.10 -8.72
N LEU A 118 -8.51 3.60 -9.47
CA LEU A 118 -9.81 2.95 -9.58
C LEU A 118 -9.71 1.55 -10.21
N GLY A 119 -8.98 1.40 -11.32
CA GLY A 119 -8.79 0.11 -11.98
C GLY A 119 -8.05 -0.91 -11.10
N LEU A 120 -6.95 -0.50 -10.45
CA LEU A 120 -6.22 -1.35 -9.48
C LEU A 120 -7.08 -1.71 -8.27
N GLY A 121 -7.91 -0.78 -7.79
CA GLY A 121 -8.89 -1.04 -6.74
C GLY A 121 -9.94 -2.08 -7.16
N LEU A 122 -10.42 -2.02 -8.41
CA LEU A 122 -11.34 -3.02 -8.96
C LEU A 122 -10.69 -4.40 -9.07
N LEU A 123 -9.44 -4.48 -9.52
CA LEU A 123 -8.67 -5.74 -9.55
C LEU A 123 -8.53 -6.34 -8.14
N LEU A 124 -8.16 -5.52 -7.16
CA LEU A 124 -8.03 -5.99 -5.79
C LEU A 124 -9.40 -6.40 -5.20
N ALA A 125 -10.47 -5.70 -5.58
CA ALA A 125 -11.83 -6.04 -5.17
C ALA A 125 -12.30 -7.37 -5.76
N SER A 126 -11.98 -7.69 -7.02
CA SER A 126 -12.34 -8.98 -7.62
C SER A 126 -11.66 -10.14 -6.88
N MET A 127 -10.36 -10.03 -6.61
CA MET A 127 -9.64 -11.02 -5.78
C MET A 127 -10.22 -11.13 -4.37
N SER A 128 -10.60 -10.00 -3.78
CA SER A 128 -11.25 -9.99 -2.46
C SER A 128 -12.58 -10.75 -2.44
N LEU A 129 -13.38 -10.63 -3.49
CA LEU A 129 -14.64 -11.36 -3.65
C LEU A 129 -14.40 -12.88 -3.82
N GLU A 130 -13.39 -13.26 -4.60
CA GLU A 130 -13.00 -14.67 -4.76
C GLU A 130 -12.58 -15.30 -3.42
N LEU A 131 -11.76 -14.59 -2.64
CA LEU A 131 -11.36 -15.03 -1.31
C LEU A 131 -12.57 -15.13 -0.37
N MET A 132 -13.46 -14.14 -0.34
CA MET A 132 -14.69 -14.18 0.45
C MET A 132 -15.60 -15.35 0.05
N ALA A 133 -15.62 -15.75 -1.23
CA ALA A 133 -16.44 -16.86 -1.71
C ALA A 133 -16.03 -18.22 -1.12
N THR A 134 -14.79 -18.38 -0.62
CA THR A 134 -14.35 -19.60 0.09
C THR A 134 -15.18 -19.91 1.34
N SER A 135 -15.76 -18.87 1.97
CA SER A 135 -16.73 -18.97 3.06
C SER A 135 -17.53 -17.67 3.12
N LEU A 136 -18.56 -17.57 2.27
CA LEU A 136 -19.34 -16.35 2.10
C LEU A 136 -19.95 -15.82 3.42
N PRO A 137 -20.52 -16.65 4.32
CA PRO A 137 -21.04 -16.17 5.59
C PRO A 137 -19.96 -15.52 6.45
N LEU A 138 -18.78 -16.13 6.55
CA LEU A 138 -17.65 -15.59 7.31
C LEU A 138 -17.20 -14.25 6.70
N GLY A 139 -16.97 -14.23 5.38
CA GLY A 139 -16.54 -13.03 4.67
C GLY A 139 -17.52 -11.85 4.86
N LEU A 140 -18.82 -12.08 4.70
CA LEU A 140 -19.84 -11.04 4.86
C LEU A 140 -19.96 -10.54 6.30
N VAL A 141 -19.87 -11.43 7.30
CA VAL A 141 -19.92 -11.04 8.72
C VAL A 141 -18.70 -10.19 9.08
N VAL A 142 -17.49 -10.59 8.65
CA VAL A 142 -16.26 -9.82 8.88
C VAL A 142 -16.33 -8.48 8.15
N LEU A 143 -16.76 -8.45 6.88
CA LEU A 143 -16.91 -7.20 6.13
C LEU A 143 -17.94 -6.27 6.78
N GLY A 144 -19.07 -6.82 7.25
CA GLY A 144 -20.09 -6.09 7.99
C GLY A 144 -19.52 -5.43 9.25
N LEU A 145 -18.77 -6.18 10.06
CA LEU A 145 -18.07 -5.64 11.23
C LEU A 145 -17.12 -4.51 10.85
N LEU A 146 -16.31 -4.70 9.80
CA LEU A 146 -15.35 -3.71 9.32
C LEU A 146 -16.06 -2.42 8.91
N VAL A 147 -17.12 -2.50 8.11
CA VAL A 147 -17.90 -1.34 7.64
C VAL A 147 -18.54 -0.60 8.81
N VAL A 148 -19.18 -1.33 9.74
CA VAL A 148 -19.82 -0.73 10.92
C VAL A 148 -18.78 -0.03 11.79
N THR A 149 -17.65 -0.70 12.07
CA THR A 149 -16.59 -0.14 12.91
C THR A 149 -15.97 1.10 12.26
N LEU A 150 -15.65 1.05 10.97
CA LEU A 150 -15.05 2.20 10.26
C LEU A 150 -15.99 3.41 10.18
N LYS A 151 -17.31 3.18 10.10
CA LYS A 151 -18.31 4.26 10.04
C LYS A 151 -18.66 4.84 11.41
N LEU A 152 -18.91 3.97 12.40
CA LEU A 152 -19.44 4.40 13.71
C LEU A 152 -18.34 4.63 14.74
N PHE A 153 -17.21 3.92 14.63
CA PHE A 153 -16.13 3.91 15.60
C PHE A 153 -14.76 4.08 14.92
N PRO A 154 -14.51 5.19 14.19
CA PRO A 154 -13.30 5.35 13.37
C PRO A 154 -11.99 5.32 14.17
N SER A 155 -12.04 5.50 15.49
CA SER A 155 -10.87 5.41 16.38
C SER A 155 -10.60 3.99 16.88
N TRP A 156 -11.42 2.99 16.51
CA TRP A 156 -11.24 1.59 16.91
C TRP A 156 -10.40 0.85 15.86
N PRO A 157 -9.58 -0.14 16.26
CA PRO A 157 -8.68 -0.85 15.35
C PRO A 157 -9.45 -1.89 14.52
N ALA A 158 -10.27 -1.42 13.57
CA ALA A 158 -11.19 -2.22 12.78
C ALA A 158 -10.53 -3.45 12.14
N ALA A 159 -9.32 -3.30 11.58
CA ALA A 159 -8.61 -4.41 10.96
C ALA A 159 -8.22 -5.52 11.94
N LEU A 160 -7.79 -5.17 13.17
CA LEU A 160 -7.50 -6.16 14.21
C LEU A 160 -8.77 -6.86 14.69
N MET A 161 -9.87 -6.11 14.84
CA MET A 161 -11.16 -6.67 15.22
C MET A 161 -11.70 -7.62 14.14
N GLY A 162 -11.61 -7.21 12.88
CA GLY A 162 -11.99 -8.03 11.72
C GLY A 162 -11.14 -9.30 11.62
N LEU A 163 -9.82 -9.19 11.81
CA LEU A 163 -8.92 -10.33 11.82
C LEU A 163 -9.20 -11.30 12.98
N ALA A 164 -9.40 -10.76 14.20
CA ALA A 164 -9.72 -11.57 15.37
C ALA A 164 -11.06 -12.32 15.18
N LEU A 165 -12.09 -11.62 14.70
CA LEU A 165 -13.38 -12.24 14.39
C LEU A 165 -13.24 -13.30 13.29
N ALA A 166 -12.47 -13.01 12.24
CA ALA A 166 -12.19 -13.96 11.18
C ALA A 166 -11.55 -15.24 11.73
N MET A 167 -10.51 -15.15 12.56
CA MET A 167 -9.85 -16.32 13.15
C MET A 167 -10.80 -17.13 14.05
N VAL A 168 -11.60 -16.46 14.89
CA VAL A 168 -12.57 -17.13 15.76
C VAL A 168 -13.64 -17.85 14.94
N LEU A 169 -14.27 -17.17 13.99
CA LEU A 169 -15.29 -17.79 13.13
C LEU A 169 -14.70 -18.85 12.21
N GLY A 170 -13.48 -18.66 11.71
CA GLY A 170 -12.78 -19.63 10.89
C GLY A 170 -12.55 -20.94 11.64
N ALA A 171 -12.10 -20.85 12.90
CA ALA A 171 -11.93 -22.01 13.76
C ALA A 171 -13.27 -22.71 14.08
N LEU A 172 -14.32 -21.94 14.40
CA LEU A 172 -15.65 -22.49 14.72
C LEU A 172 -16.33 -23.15 13.51
N LEU A 173 -16.11 -22.62 12.31
CA LEU A 173 -16.72 -23.10 11.06
C LEU A 173 -15.84 -24.11 10.32
N GLY A 174 -14.64 -24.42 10.83
CA GLY A 174 -13.68 -25.30 10.15
C GLY A 174 -13.21 -24.75 8.79
N SER A 175 -13.19 -23.41 8.62
CA SER A 175 -12.74 -22.79 7.38
C SER A 175 -11.23 -22.96 7.20
N PRO A 176 -10.75 -23.31 6.00
CA PRO A 176 -9.33 -23.51 5.77
C PRO A 176 -8.55 -22.20 5.99
N GLY A 177 -7.42 -22.34 6.67
CA GLY A 177 -6.45 -21.26 6.86
C GLY A 177 -5.65 -20.97 5.59
N LEU A 178 -4.80 -19.94 5.63
CA LEU A 178 -3.90 -19.62 4.53
C LEU A 178 -2.83 -20.70 4.37
N PRO A 179 -2.52 -21.14 3.14
CA PRO A 179 -1.37 -22.00 2.91
C PRO A 179 -0.10 -21.23 3.26
N LEU A 180 0.76 -21.83 4.08
CA LEU A 180 2.13 -21.35 4.27
C LEU A 180 3.07 -22.15 3.37
N PRO A 181 4.10 -21.51 2.79
CA PRO A 181 5.19 -22.22 2.13
C PRO A 181 5.75 -23.31 3.05
N ALA A 182 5.98 -24.51 2.49
CA ALA A 182 6.44 -25.68 3.25
C ALA A 182 7.84 -25.48 3.87
N ASP A 183 8.65 -24.59 3.30
CA ASP A 183 9.96 -24.24 3.81
C ASP A 183 9.93 -22.81 4.40
N PRO A 184 10.01 -22.66 5.73
CA PRO A 184 10.06 -21.36 6.40
C PRO A 184 11.44 -20.70 6.28
N ALA A 185 12.29 -21.14 5.34
CA ALA A 185 13.64 -20.64 5.13
C ALA A 185 13.72 -19.13 5.36
N ILE A 186 14.42 -18.79 6.45
CA ILE A 186 14.56 -17.42 6.96
C ILE A 186 15.23 -16.54 5.90
N PHE A 187 16.07 -17.14 5.04
CA PHE A 187 16.68 -16.53 3.88
C PHE A 187 16.96 -17.61 2.81
N SER A 188 16.24 -17.58 1.70
CA SER A 188 16.72 -18.18 0.46
C SER A 188 17.54 -17.15 -0.29
N MET A 189 18.68 -17.54 -0.85
CA MET A 189 19.44 -16.64 -1.70
C MET A 189 18.58 -16.28 -2.91
N PRO A 190 18.41 -14.99 -3.23
CA PRO A 190 17.50 -14.59 -4.29
C PRO A 190 18.05 -15.06 -5.62
N THR A 191 17.24 -15.74 -6.42
CA THR A 191 17.58 -15.98 -7.81
C THR A 191 17.60 -14.64 -8.55
N LEU A 192 18.69 -14.37 -9.26
CA LEU A 192 18.80 -13.13 -10.02
C LEU A 192 17.74 -13.12 -11.14
N PRO A 193 17.01 -12.01 -11.33
CA PRO A 193 15.99 -11.94 -12.37
C PRO A 193 16.60 -12.04 -13.77
N SER A 194 15.98 -12.82 -14.63
CA SER A 194 16.23 -12.87 -16.07
C SER A 194 15.77 -11.58 -16.76
N MET A 195 16.23 -11.34 -17.99
CA MET A 195 15.86 -10.13 -18.74
C MET A 195 14.34 -9.99 -18.94
N ASP A 196 13.64 -11.11 -19.12
CA ASP A 196 12.17 -11.12 -19.26
C ASP A 196 11.48 -10.65 -17.97
N GLU A 197 12.00 -11.04 -16.81
CA GLU A 197 11.47 -10.64 -15.51
C GLU A 197 11.76 -9.16 -15.20
N TRP A 198 12.90 -8.63 -15.67
CA TRP A 198 13.15 -7.18 -15.65
C TRP A 198 12.15 -6.42 -16.51
N GLN A 199 11.86 -6.91 -17.71
CA GLN A 199 10.90 -6.28 -18.62
C GLN A 199 9.48 -6.34 -18.05
N GLN A 200 9.04 -7.50 -17.54
CA GLN A 200 7.74 -7.68 -16.91
C GLN A 200 7.60 -6.80 -15.66
N GLY A 201 8.61 -6.80 -14.79
CA GLY A 201 8.63 -5.96 -13.59
C GLY A 201 8.52 -4.47 -13.94
N PHE A 202 9.25 -4.01 -14.97
CA PHE A 202 9.19 -2.63 -15.42
C PHE A 202 7.81 -2.22 -15.95
N SER A 203 7.24 -3.00 -16.88
CA SER A 203 5.98 -2.64 -17.53
C SER A 203 4.78 -2.72 -16.57
N ILE A 204 4.69 -3.82 -15.81
CA ILE A 204 3.49 -4.11 -15.00
C ILE A 204 3.55 -3.38 -13.65
N LEU A 205 4.70 -3.35 -12.98
CA LEU A 205 4.80 -2.92 -11.59
C LEU A 205 5.39 -1.52 -11.42
N VAL A 206 6.53 -1.24 -12.05
CA VAL A 206 7.30 -0.02 -11.80
C VAL A 206 6.51 1.24 -12.19
N LEU A 207 6.00 1.28 -13.42
CA LEU A 207 5.34 2.49 -13.94
C LEU A 207 4.11 2.93 -13.13
N PRO A 208 3.07 2.08 -12.91
CA PRO A 208 1.92 2.48 -12.11
C PRO A 208 2.30 2.77 -10.65
N GLN A 209 3.24 1.99 -10.08
CA GLN A 209 3.65 2.18 -8.71
C GLN A 209 4.42 3.48 -8.49
N LEU A 210 5.28 3.91 -9.42
CA LEU A 210 5.99 5.18 -9.30
C LEU A 210 5.03 6.37 -9.27
N ALA A 211 4.01 6.38 -10.14
CA ALA A 211 2.99 7.44 -10.15
C ALA A 211 2.27 7.55 -8.80
N LEU A 212 1.86 6.42 -8.22
CA LEU A 212 1.20 6.38 -6.92
C LEU A 212 2.16 6.75 -5.77
N THR A 213 3.39 6.24 -5.80
CA THR A 213 4.39 6.46 -4.74
C THR A 213 4.80 7.92 -4.67
N ILE A 214 5.10 8.55 -5.81
CA ILE A 214 5.48 9.97 -5.87
C ILE A 214 4.38 10.86 -5.30
N THR A 215 3.12 10.61 -5.66
CA THR A 215 2.01 11.45 -5.22
C THR A 215 1.58 11.16 -3.78
N ASN A 216 1.39 9.90 -3.39
CA ASN A 216 0.78 9.53 -2.11
C ASN A 216 1.82 9.27 -1.01
N ALA A 217 2.88 8.51 -1.31
CA ALA A 217 3.90 8.11 -0.35
C ALA A 217 4.98 9.18 -0.12
N ILE A 218 5.10 10.13 -1.05
CA ILE A 218 6.14 11.15 -0.99
C ILE A 218 5.53 12.55 -0.82
N VAL A 219 4.84 13.09 -1.84
CA VAL A 219 4.35 14.48 -1.79
C VAL A 219 3.26 14.65 -0.75
N LEU A 220 2.17 13.85 -0.82
CA LEU A 220 1.06 13.96 0.12
C LEU A 220 1.47 13.59 1.55
N THR A 221 2.39 12.63 1.70
CA THR A 221 2.91 12.27 3.02
C THR A 221 3.64 13.44 3.66
N ALA A 222 4.51 14.14 2.93
CA ALA A 222 5.19 15.33 3.43
C ALA A 222 4.20 16.44 3.81
N LEU A 223 3.16 16.66 3.00
CA LEU A 223 2.11 17.64 3.28
C LEU A 223 1.34 17.31 4.57
N VAL A 224 0.85 16.08 4.69
CA VAL A 224 0.08 15.63 5.87
C VAL A 224 0.93 15.68 7.14
N VAL A 225 2.23 15.36 7.05
CA VAL A 225 3.14 15.54 8.19
C VAL A 225 3.31 17.03 8.54
N GLY A 226 3.41 17.91 7.54
CA GLY A 226 3.41 19.35 7.75
C GLY A 226 2.15 19.83 8.49
N ASP A 227 0.98 19.42 8.02
CA ASP A 227 -0.32 19.78 8.59
C ASP A 227 -0.48 19.34 10.05
N TYR A 228 0.01 18.15 10.42
CA TYR A 228 -0.12 17.61 11.77
C TYR A 228 0.99 18.01 12.75
N PHE A 229 2.21 18.26 12.26
CA PHE A 229 3.39 18.40 13.12
C PHE A 229 4.10 19.75 13.01
N GLY A 230 3.67 20.65 12.11
CA GLY A 230 4.18 22.02 11.99
C GLY A 230 5.71 22.04 11.87
N ASP A 231 6.38 22.83 12.73
CA ASP A 231 7.84 22.99 12.72
C ASP A 231 8.63 21.68 12.88
N GLN A 232 8.04 20.65 13.50
CA GLN A 232 8.70 19.35 13.66
C GLN A 232 8.79 18.57 12.33
N SER A 233 8.00 18.94 11.32
CA SER A 233 7.97 18.31 10.00
C SER A 233 9.24 18.53 9.18
N HIS A 234 10.15 19.41 9.58
CA HIS A 234 11.40 19.71 8.85
C HIS A 234 12.26 18.49 8.54
N ARG A 235 12.07 17.36 9.26
CA ARG A 235 12.75 16.08 9.02
C ARG A 235 12.12 15.25 7.91
N VAL A 236 10.85 15.48 7.60
CA VAL A 236 10.08 14.74 6.60
C VAL A 236 9.90 15.62 5.37
N SER A 237 10.71 15.40 4.34
CA SER A 237 10.62 16.11 3.07
C SER A 237 10.42 15.14 1.91
N PRO A 238 9.88 15.59 0.76
CA PRO A 238 9.74 14.73 -0.43
C PRO A 238 11.06 14.05 -0.83
N ALA A 239 12.18 14.78 -0.77
CA ALA A 239 13.50 14.22 -1.09
C ALA A 239 13.90 13.11 -0.11
N ARG A 240 13.74 13.32 1.21
CA ARG A 240 14.08 12.31 2.22
C ARG A 240 13.18 11.09 2.12
N LEU A 241 11.87 11.27 1.98
CA LEU A 241 10.92 10.17 1.80
C LEU A 241 11.25 9.34 0.55
N SER A 242 11.65 9.99 -0.54
CA SER A 242 12.10 9.32 -1.76
C SER A 242 13.38 8.52 -1.53
N VAL A 243 14.38 9.10 -0.85
CA VAL A 243 15.65 8.42 -0.54
C VAL A 243 15.44 7.23 0.40
N THR A 244 14.69 7.38 1.50
CA THR A 244 14.46 6.27 2.44
C THR A 244 13.65 5.16 1.81
N THR A 245 12.63 5.49 1.01
CA THR A 245 11.89 4.49 0.21
C THR A 245 12.83 3.81 -0.79
N GLY A 246 13.67 4.58 -1.48
CA GLY A 246 14.64 4.09 -2.45
C GLY A 246 15.61 3.07 -1.85
N LEU A 247 16.25 3.45 -0.74
CA LEU A 247 17.19 2.60 0.01
C LEU A 247 16.51 1.34 0.55
N ALA A 248 15.32 1.46 1.14
CA ALA A 248 14.60 0.31 1.69
C ALA A 248 14.32 -0.73 0.59
N ASN A 249 13.81 -0.32 -0.57
CA ASN A 249 13.53 -1.26 -1.64
C ASN A 249 14.82 -1.83 -2.26
N LEU A 250 15.84 -1.00 -2.48
CA LEU A 250 17.10 -1.43 -3.06
C LEU A 250 17.82 -2.47 -2.20
N PHE A 251 17.73 -2.36 -0.88
CA PHE A 251 18.48 -3.22 0.05
C PHE A 251 17.66 -4.32 0.71
N LEU A 252 16.33 -4.24 0.76
CA LEU A 252 15.51 -5.25 1.44
C LEU A 252 14.76 -6.15 0.46
N VAL A 253 14.27 -5.62 -0.67
CA VAL A 253 13.50 -6.40 -1.64
C VAL A 253 14.33 -7.53 -2.27
N PRO A 254 15.63 -7.35 -2.61
CA PRO A 254 16.44 -8.47 -3.06
C PRO A 254 16.36 -9.66 -2.12
N PHE A 255 16.36 -9.45 -0.80
CA PHE A 255 16.31 -10.52 0.19
C PHE A 255 14.90 -11.07 0.46
N GLY A 256 13.92 -10.78 -0.41
CA GLY A 256 12.56 -11.32 -0.32
C GLY A 256 11.56 -10.42 0.41
N ALA A 257 11.94 -9.20 0.79
CA ALA A 257 10.96 -8.25 1.31
C ALA A 257 9.98 -7.83 0.21
N LEU A 258 8.71 -7.65 0.58
CA LEU A 258 7.72 -7.04 -0.30
C LEU A 258 8.09 -5.56 -0.55
N PRO A 259 7.90 -4.99 -1.76
CA PRO A 259 8.14 -3.58 -2.00
C PRO A 259 7.33 -2.66 -1.07
N MET A 260 8.02 -1.66 -0.52
CA MET A 260 7.56 -0.84 0.62
C MET A 260 7.66 0.64 0.32
N CYS A 261 6.73 1.44 0.82
CA CYS A 261 6.80 2.90 0.77
C CYS A 261 6.30 3.53 2.08
N HIS A 262 6.36 4.85 2.17
CA HIS A 262 5.60 5.58 3.19
C HIS A 262 4.15 5.80 2.74
N GLY A 263 3.34 6.53 3.52
CA GLY A 263 1.97 6.81 3.11
C GLY A 263 1.26 7.83 3.96
N ALA A 264 0.55 8.76 3.31
CA ALA A 264 -0.19 9.81 4.00
C ALA A 264 -1.33 9.24 4.85
N GLY A 265 -1.98 8.17 4.38
CA GLY A 265 -3.03 7.47 5.11
C GLY A 265 -2.53 6.88 6.43
N GLY A 266 -1.34 6.26 6.42
CA GLY A 266 -0.73 5.71 7.63
C GLY A 266 -0.27 6.79 8.61
N VAL A 267 0.23 7.95 8.13
CA VAL A 267 0.51 9.10 9.01
C VAL A 267 -0.77 9.57 9.71
N ALA A 268 -1.85 9.73 8.94
CA ALA A 268 -3.14 10.13 9.48
C ALA A 268 -3.71 9.09 10.45
N ALA A 269 -3.53 7.80 10.17
CA ALA A 269 -3.95 6.74 11.05
C ALA A 269 -3.13 6.74 12.36
N HIS A 270 -1.80 6.74 12.29
CA HIS A 270 -0.94 6.86 13.47
C HIS A 270 -1.32 8.09 14.32
N TYR A 271 -1.53 9.25 13.70
CA TYR A 271 -1.94 10.47 14.39
C TYR A 271 -3.32 10.33 15.05
N ARG A 272 -4.31 9.76 14.35
CA ARG A 272 -5.65 9.50 14.88
C ARG A 272 -5.64 8.57 16.09
N PHE A 273 -4.76 7.57 16.09
CA PHE A 273 -4.57 6.63 17.20
C PHE A 273 -3.64 7.16 18.31
N GLY A 274 -3.20 8.42 18.22
CA GLY A 274 -2.48 9.10 19.30
C GLY A 274 -0.95 9.06 19.19
N ALA A 275 -0.37 8.50 18.13
CA ALA A 275 1.08 8.59 17.92
C ALA A 275 1.49 10.04 17.67
N ARG A 276 2.59 10.49 18.29
CA ARG A 276 3.16 11.82 18.04
C ARG A 276 4.66 11.79 17.76
N THR A 277 5.29 10.63 17.92
CA THR A 277 6.75 10.48 17.76
C THR A 277 7.10 9.25 16.95
N GLY A 278 8.38 9.07 16.67
CA GLY A 278 8.91 7.87 16.03
C GLY A 278 8.81 6.60 16.88
N LEU A 279 8.33 6.68 18.14
CA LEU A 279 8.15 5.51 18.99
C LEU A 279 7.10 4.55 18.43
N ALA A 280 5.97 5.06 17.91
CA ALA A 280 4.95 4.21 17.30
C ALA A 280 5.48 3.33 16.13
N PRO A 281 6.17 3.88 15.11
CA PRO A 281 6.86 3.08 14.09
C PRO A 281 7.85 2.05 14.67
N VAL A 282 8.66 2.44 15.66
CA VAL A 282 9.63 1.52 16.29
C VAL A 282 8.92 0.37 17.01
N LEU A 283 7.83 0.65 17.75
CA LEU A 283 7.03 -0.38 18.42
C LEU A 283 6.39 -1.34 17.43
N LEU A 284 5.83 -0.82 16.34
CA LEU A 284 5.25 -1.66 15.28
C LEU A 284 6.33 -2.54 14.63
N GLY A 285 7.47 -1.95 14.26
CA GLY A 285 8.61 -2.70 13.70
C GLY A 285 9.17 -3.75 14.65
N ALA A 286 9.28 -3.44 15.95
CA ALA A 286 9.68 -4.41 16.97
C ALA A 286 8.66 -5.55 17.12
N GLY A 287 7.36 -5.26 17.03
CA GLY A 287 6.31 -6.27 17.01
C GLY A 287 6.42 -7.21 15.81
N LEU A 288 6.64 -6.67 14.61
CA LEU A 288 6.85 -7.47 13.40
C LEU A 288 8.12 -8.32 13.48
N LEU A 289 9.21 -7.76 14.02
CA LEU A 289 10.45 -8.48 14.26
C LEU A 289 10.22 -9.66 15.21
N LEU A 290 9.52 -9.41 16.32
CA LEU A 290 9.20 -10.43 17.32
C LEU A 290 8.37 -11.57 16.70
N VAL A 291 7.35 -11.23 15.91
CA VAL A 291 6.54 -12.22 15.17
C VAL A 291 7.39 -13.04 14.20
N ALA A 292 8.38 -12.43 13.54
CA ALA A 292 9.24 -13.11 12.56
C ALA A 292 10.23 -14.09 13.21
N ILE A 293 10.73 -13.81 14.42
CA ILE A 293 11.82 -14.58 15.04
C ILE A 293 11.37 -15.55 16.14
N VAL A 294 10.21 -15.30 16.78
CA VAL A 294 9.73 -16.14 17.88
C VAL A 294 9.25 -17.48 17.34
N PRO A 295 9.63 -18.63 17.95
CA PRO A 295 9.11 -19.93 17.58
C PRO A 295 7.58 -19.96 17.61
N GLY A 296 6.96 -20.37 16.51
CA GLY A 296 5.50 -20.35 16.36
C GLY A 296 4.90 -18.96 16.09
N GLY A 297 5.70 -17.91 15.98
CA GLY A 297 5.25 -16.54 15.69
C GLY A 297 4.52 -16.41 14.35
N LEU A 298 4.78 -17.30 13.40
CA LEU A 298 4.10 -17.32 12.10
C LEU A 298 2.79 -18.13 12.09
N SER A 299 2.50 -18.87 13.16
CA SER A 299 1.34 -19.77 13.22
C SER A 299 0.00 -19.04 13.08
N PHE A 300 -0.08 -17.79 13.53
CA PHE A 300 -1.30 -17.00 13.35
C PHE A 300 -1.60 -16.72 11.86
N ILE A 301 -0.57 -16.63 11.00
CA ILE A 301 -0.74 -16.40 9.55
C ILE A 301 -1.45 -17.61 8.94
N ALA A 302 -1.01 -18.82 9.27
CA ALA A 302 -1.68 -20.07 8.86
C ALA A 302 -3.11 -20.16 9.41
N ALA A 303 -3.40 -19.55 10.56
CA ALA A 303 -4.73 -19.57 11.16
C ALA A 303 -5.72 -18.56 10.53
N VAL A 304 -5.24 -17.63 9.70
CA VAL A 304 -6.13 -16.66 9.04
C VAL A 304 -6.97 -17.37 7.99
N PRO A 305 -8.31 -17.34 8.05
CA PRO A 305 -9.12 -17.92 6.98
C PRO A 305 -9.14 -17.02 5.74
N ALA A 306 -9.08 -17.63 4.55
CA ALA A 306 -9.07 -16.92 3.27
C ALA A 306 -10.24 -15.93 3.12
N ALA A 307 -11.46 -16.32 3.51
CA ALA A 307 -12.63 -15.45 3.46
C ALA A 307 -12.51 -14.19 4.35
N GLY A 308 -11.88 -14.31 5.51
CA GLY A 308 -11.64 -13.18 6.40
C GLY A 308 -10.59 -12.22 5.83
N LEU A 309 -9.53 -12.77 5.23
CA LEU A 309 -8.55 -11.98 4.48
C LEU A 309 -9.22 -11.25 3.30
N GLY A 310 -10.12 -11.91 2.56
CA GLY A 310 -10.89 -11.29 1.48
C GLY A 310 -11.68 -10.06 1.95
N ALA A 311 -12.34 -10.14 3.11
CA ALA A 311 -13.05 -9.00 3.69
C ALA A 311 -12.12 -7.83 4.06
N LEU A 312 -10.92 -8.13 4.58
CA LEU A 312 -9.90 -7.12 4.88
C LEU A 312 -9.34 -6.47 3.60
N LEU A 313 -9.04 -7.27 2.59
CA LEU A 313 -8.58 -6.80 1.27
C LEU A 313 -9.65 -5.99 0.55
N MET A 314 -10.93 -6.29 0.74
CA MET A 314 -12.03 -5.50 0.18
C MET A 314 -12.00 -4.06 0.71
N VAL A 315 -11.70 -3.86 1.99
CA VAL A 315 -11.52 -2.51 2.55
C VAL A 315 -10.32 -1.81 1.90
N ALA A 316 -9.20 -2.50 1.72
CA ALA A 316 -8.01 -1.95 1.04
C ALA A 316 -8.28 -1.61 -0.44
N ALA A 317 -9.08 -2.43 -1.13
CA ALA A 317 -9.52 -2.23 -2.50
C ALA A 317 -10.37 -0.96 -2.64
N VAL A 318 -11.33 -0.77 -1.74
CA VAL A 318 -12.16 0.44 -1.66
C VAL A 318 -11.30 1.67 -1.36
N GLU A 319 -10.37 1.58 -0.40
CA GLU A 319 -9.47 2.69 -0.07
C GLU A 319 -8.55 3.06 -1.24
N LEU A 320 -8.11 2.08 -2.03
CA LEU A 320 -7.29 2.29 -3.23
C LEU A 320 -8.11 2.91 -4.36
N GLY A 321 -9.31 2.39 -4.65
CA GLY A 321 -10.11 2.78 -5.81
C GLY A 321 -10.99 4.02 -5.60
N LEU A 322 -11.63 4.16 -4.44
CA LEU A 322 -12.60 5.22 -4.16
C LEU A 322 -11.95 6.39 -3.41
N THR A 323 -11.04 7.08 -4.08
CA THR A 323 -10.30 8.21 -3.48
C THR A 323 -11.09 9.51 -3.48
N LYS A 324 -10.75 10.45 -2.59
CA LYS A 324 -11.31 11.82 -2.60
C LYS A 324 -11.14 12.53 -3.95
N ARG A 325 -10.07 12.21 -4.69
CA ARG A 325 -9.78 12.80 -6.01
C ARG A 325 -10.87 12.48 -7.02
N LEU A 326 -11.44 11.28 -6.97
CA LEU A 326 -12.54 10.85 -7.85
C LEU A 326 -13.76 11.77 -7.67
N TRP A 327 -14.11 12.07 -6.42
CA TRP A 327 -15.26 12.92 -6.07
C TRP A 327 -15.05 14.41 -6.38
N THR A 328 -13.80 14.88 -6.31
CA THR A 328 -13.46 16.29 -6.62
C THR A 328 -13.10 16.52 -8.08
N ALA A 329 -13.07 15.47 -8.91
CA ALA A 329 -12.70 15.59 -10.31
C ALA A 329 -13.73 16.39 -11.11
N LYS A 330 -13.26 17.29 -11.98
CA LYS A 330 -14.13 18.04 -12.91
C LYS A 330 -14.90 17.05 -13.80
N PRO A 331 -16.18 17.33 -14.15
CA PRO A 331 -16.98 16.45 -15.02
C PRO A 331 -16.26 16.04 -16.32
N SER A 332 -15.48 16.96 -16.91
CA SER A 332 -14.71 16.65 -18.13
C SER A 332 -13.63 15.59 -17.95
N CYS A 333 -13.14 15.34 -16.73
CA CYS A 333 -12.13 14.32 -16.44
C CYS A 333 -12.71 12.90 -16.32
N TRP A 334 -14.02 12.76 -16.09
CA TRP A 334 -14.66 11.45 -15.84
C TRP A 334 -14.48 10.44 -16.98
N PRO A 335 -14.58 10.82 -18.27
CA PRO A 335 -14.30 9.89 -19.37
C PRO A 335 -12.87 9.35 -19.34
N VAL A 336 -11.87 10.22 -19.07
CA VAL A 336 -10.47 9.81 -18.96
C VAL A 336 -10.27 8.85 -17.79
N ILE A 337 -10.85 9.16 -16.63
CA ILE A 337 -10.80 8.28 -15.45
C ILE A 337 -11.42 6.92 -15.77
N GLY A 338 -12.62 6.91 -16.36
CA GLY A 338 -13.36 5.69 -16.69
C GLY A 338 -12.62 4.81 -17.70
N ILE A 339 -12.12 5.38 -18.80
CA ILE A 339 -11.35 4.63 -19.81
C ILE A 339 -10.06 4.09 -19.20
N THR A 340 -9.32 4.92 -18.46
CA THR A 340 -8.08 4.47 -17.80
C THR A 340 -8.35 3.31 -16.84
N ALA A 341 -9.39 3.42 -16.01
CA ALA A 341 -9.78 2.38 -15.06
C ALA A 341 -10.21 1.09 -15.77
N LEU A 342 -11.01 1.20 -16.82
CA LEU A 342 -11.50 0.06 -17.60
C LEU A 342 -10.33 -0.71 -18.24
N ILE A 343 -9.41 -0.02 -18.91
CA ILE A 343 -8.25 -0.65 -19.54
C ILE A 343 -7.29 -1.22 -18.49
N THR A 344 -7.10 -0.53 -17.37
CA THR A 344 -6.31 -1.04 -16.24
C THR A 344 -6.86 -2.35 -15.69
N PHE A 345 -8.19 -2.45 -15.58
CA PHE A 345 -8.88 -3.63 -15.04
C PHE A 345 -8.93 -4.80 -16.04
N TRP A 346 -9.19 -4.53 -17.32
CA TRP A 346 -9.39 -5.59 -18.33
C TRP A 346 -8.13 -6.01 -19.09
N ALA A 347 -7.16 -5.12 -19.27
CA ALA A 347 -5.93 -5.40 -20.00
C ALA A 347 -4.75 -5.47 -19.03
N ASP A 348 -4.17 -4.32 -18.72
CA ASP A 348 -3.16 -4.17 -17.67
C ASP A 348 -2.94 -2.66 -17.35
N PRO A 349 -2.30 -2.33 -16.22
CA PRO A 349 -2.04 -0.95 -15.84
C PRO A 349 -1.13 -0.17 -16.79
N PHE A 350 -0.28 -0.84 -17.57
CA PHE A 350 0.60 -0.18 -18.53
C PHE A 350 -0.21 0.39 -19.69
N PHE A 351 -1.08 -0.42 -20.31
CA PHE A 351 -2.01 0.08 -21.33
C PHE A 351 -3.02 1.07 -20.72
N GLY A 352 -3.45 0.83 -19.49
CA GLY A 352 -4.30 1.78 -18.75
C GLY A 352 -3.66 3.16 -18.69
N PHE A 353 -2.40 3.24 -18.30
CA PHE A 353 -1.64 4.49 -18.26
C PHE A 353 -1.50 5.13 -19.64
N LEU A 354 -1.09 4.37 -20.67
CA LEU A 354 -0.88 4.91 -22.02
C LEU A 354 -2.17 5.46 -22.63
N VAL A 355 -3.25 4.68 -22.59
CA VAL A 355 -4.55 5.10 -23.10
C VAL A 355 -5.09 6.26 -22.28
N GLY A 356 -4.90 6.25 -20.96
CA GLY A 356 -5.27 7.36 -20.09
C GLY A 356 -4.57 8.67 -20.46
N VAL A 357 -3.25 8.62 -20.69
CA VAL A 357 -2.47 9.79 -21.14
C VAL A 357 -2.96 10.27 -22.50
N ALA A 358 -3.21 9.37 -23.46
CA ALA A 358 -3.76 9.73 -24.77
C ALA A 358 -5.16 10.37 -24.68
N ALA A 359 -6.03 9.83 -23.82
CA ALA A 359 -7.36 10.39 -23.59
C ALA A 359 -7.28 11.77 -22.92
N GLU A 360 -6.33 11.97 -22.00
CA GLU A 360 -6.11 13.24 -21.31
C GLU A 360 -5.55 14.32 -22.24
N THR A 361 -4.62 13.96 -23.14
CA THR A 361 -4.06 14.89 -24.13
C THR A 361 -5.15 15.33 -25.10
N PHE A 362 -5.97 14.39 -25.58
CA PHE A 362 -7.14 14.69 -26.40
C PHE A 362 -8.14 15.60 -25.68
N ARG A 363 -8.52 15.26 -24.43
CA ARG A 363 -9.43 16.08 -23.61
C ARG A 363 -8.91 17.51 -23.45
N SER A 364 -7.61 17.64 -23.17
CA SER A 364 -6.97 18.95 -22.98
C SER A 364 -6.94 19.77 -24.27
N ALA A 365 -6.69 19.14 -25.41
CA ALA A 365 -6.74 19.80 -26.72
C ALA A 365 -8.17 20.24 -27.08
N TRP A 366 -9.16 19.38 -26.87
CA TRP A 366 -10.56 19.66 -27.15
C TRP A 366 -11.11 20.83 -26.32
N LEU A 367 -10.79 20.88 -25.02
CA LEU A 367 -11.19 21.98 -24.17
C LEU A 367 -10.56 23.31 -24.61
N ARG A 368 -9.27 23.31 -24.98
CA ARG A 368 -8.61 24.51 -25.52
C ARG A 368 -9.30 25.01 -26.79
N GLY A 369 -9.65 24.11 -27.71
CA GLY A 369 -10.35 24.46 -28.95
C GLY A 369 -11.73 25.10 -28.72
N ARG A 370 -12.49 24.61 -27.72
CA ARG A 370 -13.79 25.21 -27.36
C ARG A 370 -13.69 26.61 -26.77
N PHE A 371 -12.66 26.89 -25.96
CA PHE A 371 -12.47 28.21 -25.36
C PHE A 371 -11.87 29.23 -26.33
N SER A 372 -11.05 28.81 -27.30
CA SER A 372 -10.55 29.70 -28.35
C SER A 372 -11.63 30.12 -29.37
N GLY A 373 -12.65 29.28 -29.60
CA GLY A 373 -13.78 29.61 -30.48
C GLY A 373 -14.80 30.57 -29.84
N ALA A 374 -14.95 30.56 -28.52
CA ALA A 374 -15.93 31.39 -27.80
C ALA A 374 -15.52 32.88 -27.63
N HIS A 375 -14.33 33.27 -28.12
CA HIS A 375 -13.84 34.66 -28.11
C HIS A 375 -13.80 35.30 -29.51
N GLN A 376 -14.31 34.61 -30.54
CA GLN A 376 -14.35 35.11 -31.92
C GLN A 376 -15.77 35.42 -32.42
N ASP A 377 -16.78 35.24 -31.57
CA ASP A 377 -18.16 35.70 -31.75
C ASP A 377 -18.45 36.81 -30.73
#